data_AF-C9LYH8-F1
#
_entry.id   AF-C9LYH8-F1
#
_cell.length_a   1.000
_cell.length_b   1.000
_cell.length_c   1.000
_cell.angle_alpha   90.00
_cell.angle_beta   90.00
_cell.angle_gamma   90.00
#
_symmetry.space_group_name_H-M   'P 1'
#
loop_
_entity.id
_entity.type
_entity.pdbx_description
1 polymer ?
#
loop_
_entity_poly.entity_id
_entity_poly.type
_entity_poly.pdbx_seq_one_letter_code
_entity_poly.pdbx_strand_id
1 'polypeptide(L)'
;MTQANYGMYRFAQKSGYSLFGGMGTAGNSLFGTQSSRASKGLPSLLNSQGFGSNAYALMNLKANTRAVLKSYHEASDGFYKTFDTAMNSLSKTSAALKNTNFNVTGATEADTQKNTEAVLKNVKDFVSDYNDTIKMFGDYSDVSSRASGMEKLFGDASYKADTLRQVGITVNSASGTLSVNDAALTKALKEEPNRVENILGKNGLAGATEKKVDFAKTQRDKIFPSAQQMLGPNYQRALAYTSAGSLTSMNSYANVGTLLSMFF
;
A
#
# COMPACT_ATOMS: atom_id res chain seq x y z
N MET A 1 3.34 6.93 10.77
CA MET A 1 4.49 6.75 9.86
C MET A 1 4.61 5.26 9.54
N THR A 2 4.11 4.85 8.37
CA THR A 2 3.93 3.45 7.98
C THR A 2 5.22 2.88 7.41
N GLN A 3 5.44 1.56 7.59
CA GLN A 3 6.72 0.87 7.39
C GLN A 3 7.37 1.08 6.01
N ALA A 4 6.60 1.38 4.96
CA ALA A 4 7.13 1.63 3.61
C ALA A 4 7.90 2.97 3.51
N ASN A 5 7.43 4.02 4.21
CA ASN A 5 8.18 5.27 4.35
C ASN A 5 9.40 5.09 5.26
N TYR A 6 9.38 4.13 6.18
CA TYR A 6 10.45 3.90 7.14
C TYR A 6 11.75 3.39 6.50
N GLY A 7 11.68 2.56 5.45
CA GLY A 7 12.88 2.04 4.77
C GLY A 7 13.67 3.11 4.03
N MET A 8 12.98 3.91 3.21
CA MET A 8 13.56 5.04 2.46
C MET A 8 14.05 6.14 3.40
N TYR A 9 13.29 6.49 4.43
CA TYR A 9 13.65 7.55 5.39
C TYR A 9 14.79 7.12 6.31
N ARG A 10 14.86 5.84 6.72
CA ARG A 10 15.98 5.33 7.52
C ARG A 10 17.26 5.17 6.73
N PHE A 11 17.21 4.79 5.45
CA PHE A 11 18.41 4.78 4.62
C PHE A 11 18.97 6.20 4.44
N ALA A 12 18.10 7.16 4.16
CA ALA A 12 18.42 8.57 4.05
C ALA A 12 19.00 9.12 5.38
N GLN A 13 18.35 8.87 6.51
CA GLN A 13 18.84 9.30 7.84
C GLN A 13 20.13 8.62 8.29
N LYS A 14 20.31 7.29 8.09
CA LYS A 14 21.54 6.58 8.48
C LYS A 14 22.75 6.98 7.63
N SER A 15 22.52 7.41 6.39
CA SER A 15 23.58 7.76 5.44
C SER A 15 23.87 9.26 5.41
N GLY A 16 23.09 10.09 6.12
CA GLY A 16 23.24 11.55 6.13
C GLY A 16 22.68 12.28 4.90
N TYR A 17 21.79 11.64 4.13
CA TYR A 17 21.21 12.19 2.90
C TYR A 17 19.73 12.54 3.09
N SER A 18 19.24 13.53 2.35
CA SER A 18 17.79 13.82 2.23
C SER A 18 17.19 13.07 1.03
N LEU A 19 15.96 12.56 1.16
CA LEU A 19 15.23 11.88 0.08
C LEU A 19 15.00 12.86 -1.07
N PHE A 20 14.28 13.94 -0.80
CA PHE A 20 14.09 15.06 -1.70
C PHE A 20 14.70 16.30 -1.06
N GLY A 21 15.34 17.16 -1.85
CA GLY A 21 15.98 18.36 -1.34
C GLY A 21 15.00 19.22 -0.58
N GLY A 22 15.19 19.31 0.74
CA GLY A 22 14.49 20.27 1.58
C GLY A 22 15.02 21.67 1.23
N MET A 23 14.10 22.57 0.92
CA MET A 23 14.38 23.98 0.67
C MET A 23 14.88 24.61 1.98
N GLY A 24 16.20 24.56 2.25
CA GLY A 24 16.76 25.27 3.40
C GLY A 24 18.14 24.86 3.94
N THR A 25 18.69 23.69 3.62
CA THR A 25 20.01 23.31 4.17
C THR A 25 20.82 22.48 3.18
N ALA A 26 22.09 22.85 3.01
CA ALA A 26 23.09 22.18 2.18
C ALA A 26 23.43 20.77 2.71
N GLY A 27 22.51 19.83 2.54
CA GLY A 27 22.72 18.40 2.74
C GLY A 27 22.65 17.69 1.40
N ASN A 28 23.55 16.71 1.17
CA ASN A 28 23.54 15.92 -0.05
C ASN A 28 22.16 15.25 -0.23
N SER A 29 21.47 15.53 -1.33
CA SER A 29 20.18 14.91 -1.67
C SER A 29 20.38 13.71 -2.59
N LEU A 30 19.67 12.62 -2.30
CA LEU A 30 19.69 11.40 -3.13
C LEU A 30 19.12 11.63 -4.54
N PHE A 31 18.14 12.53 -4.67
CA PHE A 31 17.49 12.85 -5.95
C PHE A 31 17.89 14.20 -6.57
N GLY A 32 18.78 14.96 -5.93
CA GLY A 32 19.27 16.26 -6.41
C GLY A 32 18.20 17.36 -6.49
N THR A 33 18.62 18.61 -6.32
CA THR A 33 17.77 19.80 -6.53
C THR A 33 17.61 20.05 -8.02
N GLN A 34 16.37 20.14 -8.50
CA GLN A 34 16.07 20.50 -9.88
C GLN A 34 16.28 22.00 -10.10
N SER A 35 17.45 22.40 -10.58
CA SER A 35 17.68 23.64 -11.35
C SER A 35 19.09 23.56 -11.95
N SER A 36 19.25 23.11 -13.17
CA SER A 36 19.18 23.98 -14.34
C SER A 36 19.20 23.09 -15.59
N ARG A 37 18.65 23.58 -16.71
CA ARG A 37 18.55 22.90 -18.01
C ARG A 37 19.82 22.13 -18.37
N ALA A 38 19.87 20.84 -18.06
CA ALA A 38 20.84 19.91 -18.63
C ALA A 38 20.31 19.48 -20.01
N SER A 39 20.35 20.41 -20.97
CA SER A 39 20.11 20.14 -22.39
C SER A 39 21.32 19.47 -23.06
N LYS A 40 22.19 18.82 -22.29
CA LYS A 40 23.41 18.18 -22.78
C LYS A 40 23.46 16.77 -22.21
N GLY A 41 23.19 15.80 -23.08
CA GLY A 41 23.29 14.38 -22.75
C GLY A 41 24.70 13.95 -22.38
N LEU A 42 24.86 12.63 -22.18
CA LEU A 42 26.12 11.92 -21.89
C LEU A 42 27.43 12.52 -22.47
N PRO A 43 27.50 13.05 -23.70
CA PRO A 43 28.74 13.67 -24.20
C PRO A 43 29.30 14.82 -23.36
N SER A 44 28.50 15.51 -22.53
CA SER A 44 29.01 16.57 -21.64
C SER A 44 29.70 16.04 -20.38
N LEU A 45 29.44 14.80 -19.96
CA LEU A 45 30.05 14.19 -18.77
C LEU A 45 31.38 13.50 -19.11
N LEU A 46 31.60 13.17 -20.38
CA LEU A 46 32.83 12.53 -20.85
C LEU A 46 33.94 13.54 -21.19
N ASN A 47 33.60 14.83 -21.33
CA ASN A 47 34.53 15.86 -21.79
C ASN A 47 35.14 16.73 -20.66
N SER A 48 34.73 16.54 -19.40
CA SER A 48 35.35 17.21 -18.25
C SER A 48 36.34 16.27 -17.55
N GLN A 49 37.62 16.51 -17.79
CA GLN A 49 38.79 16.22 -16.94
C GLN A 49 38.62 15.13 -15.86
N GLY A 50 39.27 13.98 -16.09
CA GLY A 50 39.54 12.95 -15.07
C GLY A 50 38.64 11.72 -15.15
N PHE A 51 39.10 10.67 -15.83
CA PHE A 51 38.42 9.37 -15.88
C PHE A 51 38.26 8.70 -14.50
N GLY A 52 39.14 9.01 -13.53
CA GLY A 52 39.11 8.43 -12.18
C GLY A 52 37.93 8.91 -11.32
N SER A 53 37.72 10.22 -11.21
CA SER A 53 36.60 10.83 -10.44
C SER A 53 35.23 10.50 -11.04
N ASN A 54 35.16 10.40 -12.37
CA ASN A 54 33.94 10.06 -13.09
C ASN A 54 33.52 8.59 -12.91
N ALA A 55 34.47 7.65 -12.73
CA ALA A 55 34.17 6.24 -12.48
C ALA A 55 33.54 6.02 -11.10
N TYR A 56 34.06 6.66 -10.04
CA TYR A 56 33.48 6.61 -8.70
C TYR A 56 32.10 7.29 -8.64
N ALA A 57 31.94 8.43 -9.31
CA ALA A 57 30.64 9.09 -9.44
C ALA A 57 29.62 8.20 -10.18
N LEU A 58 30.03 7.52 -11.26
CA LEU A 58 29.19 6.56 -11.98
C LEU A 58 28.84 5.34 -11.13
N MET A 59 29.81 4.77 -10.40
CA MET A 59 29.59 3.62 -9.51
C MET A 59 28.61 3.97 -8.39
N ASN A 60 28.78 5.13 -7.76
CA ASN A 60 27.84 5.62 -6.73
C ASN A 60 26.45 5.88 -7.31
N LEU A 61 26.36 6.45 -8.52
CA LEU A 61 25.08 6.66 -9.19
C LEU A 61 24.38 5.33 -9.54
N LYS A 62 25.12 4.32 -10.00
CA LYS A 62 24.60 2.96 -10.25
C LYS A 62 24.14 2.29 -8.96
N ALA A 63 24.92 2.39 -7.88
CA ALA A 63 24.57 1.83 -6.58
C ALA A 63 23.31 2.49 -6.00
N ASN A 64 23.23 3.82 -6.03
CA ASN A 64 22.07 4.59 -5.56
C ASN A 64 20.82 4.26 -6.38
N THR A 65 20.98 4.11 -7.68
CA THR A 65 19.88 3.72 -8.58
C THR A 65 19.35 2.31 -8.27
N ARG A 66 20.24 1.33 -8.08
CA ARG A 66 19.85 -0.04 -7.69
C ARG A 66 19.16 -0.04 -6.33
N ALA A 67 19.63 0.77 -5.38
CA ALA A 67 19.01 0.91 -4.07
C ALA A 67 17.59 1.48 -4.16
N VAL A 68 17.36 2.47 -5.02
CA VAL A 68 16.03 3.06 -5.26
C VAL A 68 15.06 2.05 -5.89
N LEU A 69 15.49 1.32 -6.93
CA LEU A 69 14.65 0.27 -7.53
C LEU A 69 14.37 -0.86 -6.53
N LYS A 70 15.37 -1.28 -5.74
CA LYS A 70 15.20 -2.28 -4.68
C LYS A 70 14.19 -1.82 -3.64
N SER A 71 14.28 -0.57 -3.19
CA SER A 71 13.32 -0.02 -2.22
C SER A 71 11.91 0.09 -2.79
N TYR A 72 11.75 0.40 -4.08
CA TYR A 72 10.46 0.34 -4.75
C TYR A 72 9.89 -1.09 -4.70
N HIS A 73 10.69 -2.09 -5.08
CA HIS A 73 10.26 -3.49 -5.06
C HIS A 73 9.87 -3.94 -3.65
N GLU A 74 10.68 -3.64 -2.64
CA GLU A 74 10.37 -3.95 -1.24
C GLU A 74 9.06 -3.30 -0.76
N ALA A 75 8.82 -2.03 -1.12
CA ALA A 75 7.58 -1.33 -0.75
C ALA A 75 6.36 -1.91 -1.49
N SER A 76 6.51 -2.21 -2.78
CA SER A 76 5.48 -2.83 -3.61
C SER A 76 5.13 -4.23 -3.11
N ASP A 77 6.13 -5.07 -2.83
CA ASP A 77 5.96 -6.43 -2.30
C ASP A 77 5.31 -6.40 -0.91
N GLY A 78 5.74 -5.45 -0.07
CA GLY A 78 5.13 -5.17 1.23
C GLY A 78 3.64 -4.83 1.10
N PHE A 79 3.31 -3.88 0.21
CA PHE A 79 1.92 -3.51 -0.08
C PHE A 79 1.11 -4.73 -0.51
N TYR A 80 1.57 -5.48 -1.52
CA TYR A 80 0.81 -6.60 -2.05
C TYR A 80 0.60 -7.72 -1.01
N LYS A 81 1.60 -7.98 -0.17
CA LYS A 81 1.47 -8.94 0.93
C LYS A 81 0.42 -8.50 1.96
N THR A 82 0.45 -7.23 2.38
CA THR A 82 -0.53 -6.69 3.33
C THR A 82 -1.92 -6.64 2.71
N PHE A 83 -2.02 -6.24 1.43
CA PHE A 83 -3.25 -6.24 0.66
C PHE A 83 -3.87 -7.63 0.59
N ASP A 84 -3.10 -8.64 0.17
CA ASP A 84 -3.59 -10.02 0.02
C ASP A 84 -4.05 -10.57 1.37
N THR A 85 -3.31 -10.27 2.44
CA THR A 85 -3.69 -10.67 3.81
C THR A 85 -5.02 -10.03 4.23
N ALA A 86 -5.15 -8.71 4.12
CA ALA A 86 -6.36 -7.99 4.49
C ALA A 86 -7.57 -8.43 3.66
N MET A 87 -7.42 -8.56 2.33
CA MET A 87 -8.51 -8.99 1.45
C MET A 87 -8.94 -10.43 1.72
N ASN A 88 -8.02 -11.33 2.05
CA ASN A 88 -8.35 -12.72 2.36
C ASN A 88 -9.01 -12.84 3.73
N SER A 89 -8.51 -12.14 4.75
CA SER A 89 -9.13 -12.12 6.08
C SER A 89 -10.54 -11.54 6.00
N LEU A 90 -10.72 -10.36 5.39
CA LEU A 90 -12.03 -9.73 5.26
C LEU A 90 -13.00 -10.56 4.40
N SER A 91 -12.52 -11.20 3.33
CA SER A 91 -13.33 -12.13 2.54
C SER A 91 -13.82 -13.30 3.40
N LYS A 92 -12.94 -13.87 4.24
CA LYS A 92 -13.27 -14.99 5.12
C LYS A 92 -14.25 -14.60 6.21
N THR A 93 -14.04 -13.49 6.91
CA THR A 93 -14.94 -13.04 7.98
C THR A 93 -16.25 -12.51 7.43
N SER A 94 -16.25 -11.88 6.25
CA SER A 94 -17.49 -11.56 5.53
C SER A 94 -18.27 -12.81 5.16
N ALA A 95 -17.63 -13.83 4.58
CA ALA A 95 -18.29 -15.10 4.26
C ALA A 95 -18.85 -15.80 5.52
N ALA A 96 -18.10 -15.80 6.62
CA ALA A 96 -18.58 -16.33 7.90
C ALA A 96 -19.82 -15.57 8.41
N LEU A 97 -19.80 -14.24 8.35
CA LEU A 97 -20.93 -13.40 8.78
C LEU A 97 -22.16 -13.58 7.87
N LYS A 98 -21.96 -13.74 6.56
CA LYS A 98 -23.04 -14.05 5.59
C LYS A 98 -23.73 -15.38 5.88
N ASN A 99 -22.99 -16.37 6.35
CA ASN A 99 -23.47 -17.72 6.65
C ASN A 99 -23.83 -17.90 8.14
N THR A 100 -23.80 -16.83 8.93
CA THR A 100 -24.15 -16.87 10.34
C THR A 100 -25.66 -16.99 10.49
N ASN A 101 -26.11 -17.92 11.34
CA ASN A 101 -27.50 -17.95 11.79
C ASN A 101 -27.69 -16.89 12.88
N PHE A 102 -28.48 -15.86 12.59
CA PHE A 102 -28.76 -14.78 13.53
C PHE A 102 -29.90 -15.10 14.50
N ASN A 103 -30.66 -16.17 14.28
CA ASN A 103 -31.61 -16.66 15.27
C ASN A 103 -30.84 -17.43 16.36
N VAL A 104 -30.56 -16.73 17.45
CA VAL A 104 -29.76 -17.26 18.56
C VAL A 104 -30.55 -18.16 19.50
N THR A 105 -31.88 -18.20 19.41
CA THR A 105 -32.75 -18.95 20.32
C THR A 105 -32.48 -20.45 20.23
N GLY A 106 -31.99 -21.04 21.33
CA GLY A 106 -31.74 -22.47 21.46
C GLY A 106 -32.83 -23.20 22.26
N ALA A 107 -32.67 -24.52 22.42
CA ALA A 107 -33.58 -25.34 23.24
C ALA A 107 -33.45 -25.02 24.73
N THR A 108 -32.26 -24.57 25.16
CA THR A 108 -31.97 -24.15 26.53
C THR A 108 -31.40 -22.73 26.58
N GLU A 109 -31.36 -22.14 27.77
CA GLU A 109 -30.69 -20.85 28.00
C GLU A 109 -29.19 -20.92 27.69
N ALA A 110 -28.53 -22.05 28.02
CA ALA A 110 -27.13 -22.29 27.73
C ALA A 110 -26.86 -22.35 26.21
N ASP A 111 -27.74 -23.01 25.45
CA ASP A 111 -27.65 -23.04 23.99
C ASP A 111 -27.83 -21.63 23.39
N THR A 112 -28.78 -20.87 23.92
CA THR A 112 -29.04 -19.49 23.49
C THR A 112 -27.83 -18.59 23.73
N GLN A 113 -27.20 -18.72 24.89
CA GLN A 113 -25.97 -18.00 25.22
C GLN A 113 -24.85 -18.37 24.27
N LYS A 114 -24.59 -19.66 24.05
CA LYS A 114 -23.54 -20.15 23.15
C LYS A 114 -23.74 -19.66 21.71
N ASN A 115 -24.97 -19.69 21.21
CA ASN A 115 -25.31 -19.17 19.88
C ASN A 115 -25.05 -17.67 19.79
N THR A 116 -25.47 -16.91 20.82
CA THR A 116 -25.24 -15.46 20.90
C THR A 116 -23.74 -15.14 20.87
N GLU A 117 -22.92 -15.84 21.66
CA GLU A 117 -21.47 -15.66 21.70
C GLU A 117 -20.82 -15.96 20.34
N ALA A 118 -21.28 -17.00 19.63
CA ALA A 118 -20.80 -17.32 18.29
C ALA A 118 -21.11 -16.20 17.27
N VAL A 119 -22.33 -15.66 17.30
CA VAL A 119 -22.70 -14.53 16.43
C VAL A 119 -21.88 -13.28 16.77
N LEU A 120 -21.75 -12.94 18.04
CA LEU A 120 -20.93 -11.80 18.50
C LEU A 120 -19.49 -11.93 18.03
N LYS A 121 -18.91 -13.12 18.14
CA LYS A 121 -17.55 -13.40 17.66
C LYS A 121 -17.43 -13.14 16.16
N ASN A 122 -18.34 -13.67 15.35
CA ASN A 122 -18.31 -13.48 13.89
C ASN A 122 -18.45 -12.00 13.51
N VAL A 123 -19.33 -11.25 14.20
CA VAL A 123 -19.49 -9.81 13.97
C VAL A 123 -18.23 -9.04 14.35
N LYS A 124 -17.60 -9.35 15.49
CA LYS A 124 -16.36 -8.72 15.93
C LYS A 124 -15.18 -9.01 15.01
N ASP A 125 -15.01 -10.27 14.60
CA ASP A 125 -13.96 -10.67 13.67
C ASP A 125 -14.12 -9.91 12.34
N PHE A 126 -15.35 -9.82 11.82
CA PHE A 126 -15.67 -9.03 10.63
C PHE A 126 -15.36 -7.54 10.82
N VAL A 127 -15.79 -6.93 11.93
CA VAL A 127 -15.54 -5.51 12.21
C VAL A 127 -14.04 -5.21 12.34
N SER A 128 -13.27 -6.12 12.96
CA SER A 128 -11.81 -6.01 13.04
C SER A 128 -11.18 -5.99 11.65
N ASP A 129 -11.44 -7.01 10.82
CA ASP A 129 -10.87 -7.10 9.47
C ASP A 129 -11.31 -5.96 8.56
N TYR A 130 -12.55 -5.46 8.74
CA TYR A 130 -13.06 -4.30 8.01
C TYR A 130 -12.25 -3.05 8.35
N ASN A 131 -12.03 -2.80 9.64
CA ASN A 131 -11.25 -1.66 10.12
C ASN A 131 -9.78 -1.77 9.73
N ASP A 132 -9.21 -2.97 9.81
CA ASP A 132 -7.83 -3.24 9.39
C ASP A 132 -7.66 -3.02 7.88
N THR A 133 -8.68 -3.33 7.08
CA THR A 133 -8.70 -3.04 5.64
C THR A 133 -8.69 -1.55 5.35
N ILE A 134 -9.55 -0.76 6.03
CA ILE A 134 -9.55 0.70 5.90
C ILE A 134 -8.18 1.25 6.26
N LYS A 135 -7.65 0.84 7.41
CA LYS A 135 -6.33 1.27 7.89
C LYS A 135 -5.22 0.90 6.91
N MET A 136 -5.23 -0.32 6.37
CA MET A 136 -4.25 -0.76 5.38
C MET A 136 -4.25 0.16 4.16
N PHE A 137 -5.41 0.53 3.61
CA PHE A 137 -5.45 1.48 2.49
C PHE A 137 -5.04 2.90 2.90
N GLY A 138 -5.44 3.35 4.09
CA GLY A 138 -5.02 4.64 4.65
C GLY A 138 -3.50 4.73 4.83
N ASP A 139 -2.86 3.64 5.23
CA ASP A 139 -1.41 3.54 5.43
C ASP A 139 -0.60 3.75 4.13
N TYR A 140 -1.24 3.59 2.97
CA TYR A 140 -0.67 3.81 1.63
C TYR A 140 -1.33 4.95 0.84
N SER A 141 -2.25 5.70 1.45
CA SER A 141 -3.00 6.77 0.80
C SER A 141 -2.11 7.91 0.27
N ASP A 142 -1.03 8.23 1.00
CA ASP A 142 -0.04 9.24 0.62
C ASP A 142 0.75 8.88 -0.64
N VAL A 143 0.99 7.58 -0.86
CA VAL A 143 1.78 7.09 -2.00
C VAL A 143 0.91 6.68 -3.18
N SER A 144 -0.37 6.42 -2.95
CA SER A 144 -1.31 6.04 -4.01
C SER A 144 -2.68 6.68 -3.84
N SER A 145 -3.05 7.50 -4.83
CA SER A 145 -4.42 8.02 -4.95
C SER A 145 -5.47 6.93 -5.11
N ARG A 146 -5.10 5.76 -5.65
CA ARG A 146 -5.99 4.59 -5.72
C ARG A 146 -6.15 3.92 -4.37
N ALA A 147 -5.09 3.85 -3.55
CA ALA A 147 -5.22 3.38 -2.18
C ALA A 147 -6.12 4.33 -1.37
N SER A 148 -5.94 5.66 -1.50
CA SER A 148 -6.86 6.63 -0.90
C SER A 148 -8.32 6.46 -1.40
N GLY A 149 -8.51 6.17 -2.69
CA GLY A 149 -9.82 5.82 -3.24
C GLY A 149 -10.43 4.57 -2.61
N MET A 150 -9.62 3.54 -2.37
CA MET A 150 -10.05 2.31 -1.70
C MET A 150 -10.36 2.53 -0.22
N GLU A 151 -9.54 3.31 0.49
CA GLU A 151 -9.81 3.72 1.87
C GLU A 151 -11.18 4.38 1.97
N LYS A 152 -11.50 5.31 1.06
CA LYS A 152 -12.82 5.96 1.01
C LYS A 152 -13.93 4.98 0.62
N LEU A 153 -13.69 4.08 -0.34
CA LEU A 153 -14.68 3.06 -0.74
C LEU A 153 -15.08 2.17 0.44
N PHE A 154 -14.11 1.73 1.23
CA PHE A 154 -14.38 0.94 2.44
C PHE A 154 -14.90 1.83 3.57
N GLY A 155 -14.41 3.06 3.73
CA GLY A 155 -14.89 4.01 4.75
C GLY A 155 -16.30 4.58 4.48
N ASP A 156 -16.84 4.43 3.27
CA ASP A 156 -18.19 4.87 2.97
C ASP A 156 -19.24 3.90 3.53
N ALA A 157 -19.47 4.02 4.83
CA ALA A 157 -20.54 3.34 5.58
C ALA A 157 -21.52 4.34 6.23
N SER A 158 -21.24 5.64 6.14
CA SER A 158 -22.01 6.70 6.80
C SER A 158 -23.48 6.73 6.39
N TYR A 159 -23.80 6.40 5.13
CA TYR A 159 -25.18 6.34 4.63
C TYR A 159 -26.02 5.22 5.28
N LYS A 160 -25.39 4.25 5.95
CA LYS A 160 -26.05 3.17 6.71
C LYS A 160 -25.89 3.33 8.22
N ALA A 161 -25.30 4.44 8.70
CA ALA A 161 -24.93 4.59 10.11
C ALA A 161 -26.14 4.44 11.05
N ASP A 162 -27.29 5.01 10.71
CA ASP A 162 -28.49 4.90 11.54
C ASP A 162 -29.04 3.48 11.58
N THR A 163 -29.07 2.76 10.45
CA THR A 163 -29.57 1.38 10.41
C THR A 163 -28.58 0.42 11.08
N LEU A 164 -27.27 0.64 10.96
CA LEU A 164 -26.26 -0.12 11.69
C LEU A 164 -26.38 0.11 13.21
N ARG A 165 -26.67 1.33 13.64
CA ARG A 165 -26.82 1.67 15.07
C ARG A 165 -27.98 0.91 15.71
N GLN A 166 -29.04 0.63 14.95
CA GLN A 166 -30.20 -0.13 15.43
C GLN A 166 -29.85 -1.57 15.85
N VAL A 167 -28.75 -2.12 15.34
CA VAL A 167 -28.27 -3.47 15.69
C VAL A 167 -26.98 -3.42 16.51
N GLY A 168 -26.68 -2.27 17.12
CA GLY A 168 -25.51 -2.12 17.99
C GLY A 168 -24.18 -1.91 17.25
N ILE A 169 -24.19 -1.56 15.96
CA ILE A 169 -22.97 -1.23 15.20
C ILE A 169 -22.89 0.29 15.00
N THR A 170 -21.82 0.93 15.48
CA THR A 170 -21.61 2.36 15.30
C THR A 170 -20.53 2.62 14.26
N VAL A 171 -20.80 3.57 13.37
CA VAL A 171 -19.86 4.03 12.32
C VAL A 171 -19.17 5.31 12.78
N ASN A 172 -17.85 5.36 12.71
CA ASN A 172 -17.10 6.59 12.86
C ASN A 172 -17.25 7.43 11.60
N SER A 173 -17.83 8.63 11.70
CA SER A 173 -18.12 9.48 10.54
C SER A 173 -16.88 10.02 9.82
N ALA A 174 -15.72 10.06 10.48
CA ALA A 174 -14.48 10.58 9.90
C ALA A 174 -13.70 9.50 9.15
N SER A 175 -13.57 8.31 9.73
CA SER A 175 -12.77 7.20 9.16
C SER A 175 -13.60 6.11 8.49
N GLY A 176 -14.92 6.07 8.73
CA GLY A 176 -15.79 4.98 8.27
C GLY A 176 -15.60 3.67 9.01
N THR A 177 -14.77 3.65 10.05
CA THR A 177 -14.51 2.45 10.86
C THR A 177 -15.72 2.10 11.72
N LEU A 178 -15.87 0.82 12.01
CA LEU A 178 -16.99 0.24 12.73
C LEU A 178 -16.61 -0.06 14.18
N SER A 179 -17.59 -0.03 15.06
CA SER A 179 -17.47 -0.48 16.46
C SER A 179 -18.71 -1.25 16.87
N VAL A 180 -18.53 -2.25 17.72
CA VAL A 180 -19.60 -3.13 18.20
C VAL A 180 -19.96 -2.74 19.64
N ASN A 181 -21.25 -2.53 19.89
CA ASN A 181 -21.81 -2.49 21.24
C ASN A 181 -22.44 -3.85 21.55
N ASP A 182 -21.73 -4.67 22.33
CA ASP A 182 -22.11 -6.04 22.65
C ASP A 182 -23.50 -6.14 23.28
N ALA A 183 -23.84 -5.23 24.20
CA ALA A 183 -25.12 -5.24 24.89
C ALA A 183 -26.28 -4.93 23.91
N ALA A 184 -26.10 -3.91 23.08
CA ALA A 184 -27.11 -3.53 22.09
C ALA A 184 -27.28 -4.60 21.00
N LEU A 185 -26.18 -5.18 20.51
CA LEU A 185 -26.23 -6.25 19.51
C LEU A 185 -26.86 -7.52 20.10
N THR A 186 -26.49 -7.91 21.32
CA THR A 186 -27.09 -9.05 22.02
C THR A 186 -28.60 -8.87 22.19
N LYS A 187 -29.04 -7.66 22.57
CA LYS A 187 -30.45 -7.33 22.68
C LYS A 187 -31.16 -7.48 21.33
N ALA A 188 -30.59 -6.89 20.27
CA ALA A 188 -31.15 -6.97 18.92
C ALA A 188 -31.24 -8.41 18.39
N LEU A 189 -30.26 -9.27 18.70
CA LEU A 189 -30.27 -10.69 18.32
C LEU A 189 -31.42 -11.48 18.98
N LYS A 190 -31.77 -11.12 20.22
CA LYS A 190 -32.86 -11.78 20.96
C LYS A 190 -34.23 -11.26 20.54
N GLU A 191 -34.36 -9.97 20.31
CA GLU A 191 -35.65 -9.32 20.03
C GLU A 191 -36.01 -9.35 18.53
N GLU A 192 -35.04 -9.10 17.64
CA GLU A 192 -35.29 -8.92 16.21
C GLU A 192 -34.19 -9.58 15.33
N PRO A 193 -33.99 -10.91 15.41
CA PRO A 193 -32.91 -11.61 14.70
C PRO A 193 -32.95 -11.41 13.18
N ASN A 194 -34.16 -11.38 12.59
CA ASN A 194 -34.35 -11.13 11.15
C ASN A 194 -33.85 -9.74 10.74
N ARG A 195 -33.99 -8.74 11.61
CA ARG A 195 -33.50 -7.38 11.35
C ARG A 195 -31.97 -7.36 11.38
N VAL A 196 -31.37 -8.05 12.35
CA VAL A 196 -29.91 -8.18 12.43
C VAL A 196 -29.36 -8.88 11.18
N GLU A 197 -29.99 -9.97 10.73
CA GLU A 197 -29.62 -10.67 9.50
C GLU A 197 -29.73 -9.78 8.26
N ASN A 198 -30.82 -9.03 8.11
CA ASN A 198 -31.01 -8.13 6.98
C ASN A 198 -29.96 -7.01 6.93
N ILE A 199 -29.49 -6.55 8.09
CA ILE A 199 -28.55 -5.44 8.20
C ILE A 199 -27.09 -5.91 8.10
N LEU A 200 -26.73 -7.04 8.71
CA LEU A 200 -25.35 -7.52 8.80
C LEU A 200 -25.03 -8.68 7.84
N GLY A 201 -26.01 -9.52 7.53
CA GLY A 201 -25.83 -10.76 6.79
C GLY A 201 -25.70 -10.59 5.27
N LYS A 202 -26.16 -11.61 4.53
CA LYS A 202 -25.96 -11.74 3.08
C LYS A 202 -26.46 -10.56 2.25
N ASN A 203 -27.62 -9.99 2.60
CA ASN A 203 -28.20 -8.85 1.88
C ASN A 203 -27.78 -7.50 2.48
N GLY A 204 -27.05 -7.53 3.59
CA GLY A 204 -26.64 -6.37 4.36
C GLY A 204 -25.16 -6.03 4.17
N LEU A 205 -24.53 -5.65 5.27
CA LEU A 205 -23.17 -5.17 5.32
C LEU A 205 -22.16 -6.21 4.81
N ALA A 206 -22.26 -7.48 5.21
CA ALA A 206 -21.31 -8.50 4.77
C ALA A 206 -21.38 -8.72 3.25
N GLY A 207 -22.58 -8.83 2.67
CA GLY A 207 -22.74 -8.94 1.22
C GLY A 207 -22.25 -7.72 0.45
N ALA A 208 -22.45 -6.51 0.98
CA ALA A 208 -21.90 -5.29 0.38
C ALA A 208 -20.36 -5.28 0.45
N THR A 209 -19.78 -5.71 1.57
CA THR A 209 -18.34 -5.79 1.77
C THR A 209 -17.70 -6.83 0.86
N GLU A 210 -18.33 -7.98 0.63
CA GLU A 210 -17.85 -8.97 -0.34
C GLU A 210 -17.67 -8.35 -1.74
N LYS A 211 -18.66 -7.58 -2.22
CA LYS A 211 -18.54 -6.86 -3.51
C LYS A 211 -17.39 -5.86 -3.52
N LYS A 212 -17.17 -5.14 -2.40
CA LYS A 212 -16.02 -4.22 -2.27
C LYS A 212 -14.69 -4.97 -2.33
N VAL A 213 -14.59 -6.12 -1.66
CA VAL A 213 -13.39 -6.98 -1.69
C VAL A 213 -13.14 -7.51 -3.11
N ASP A 214 -14.15 -8.01 -3.80
CA ASP A 214 -14.02 -8.51 -5.17
C ASP A 214 -13.57 -7.39 -6.12
N PHE A 215 -14.17 -6.20 -6.00
CA PHE A 215 -13.73 -5.03 -6.74
C PHE A 215 -12.27 -4.68 -6.44
N ALA A 216 -11.87 -4.61 -5.17
CA ALA A 216 -10.50 -4.31 -4.79
C ALA A 216 -9.51 -5.35 -5.36
N LYS A 217 -9.85 -6.64 -5.32
CA LYS A 217 -9.05 -7.72 -5.93
C LYS A 217 -8.88 -7.52 -7.44
N THR A 218 -9.91 -7.05 -8.17
CA THR A 218 -9.76 -6.74 -9.61
C THR A 218 -8.84 -5.56 -9.89
N GLN A 219 -8.69 -4.65 -8.91
CA GLN A 219 -7.82 -3.49 -9.00
C GLN A 219 -6.43 -3.73 -8.42
N ARG A 220 -6.17 -4.89 -7.81
CA ARG A 220 -4.94 -5.22 -7.06
C ARG A 220 -3.69 -4.62 -7.68
N ASP A 221 -3.38 -5.02 -8.92
CA ASP A 221 -2.13 -4.65 -9.61
C ASP A 221 -2.04 -3.17 -10.02
N LYS A 222 -3.11 -2.41 -9.83
CA LYS A 222 -3.19 -0.98 -10.14
C LYS A 222 -3.19 -0.13 -8.87
N ILE A 223 -3.48 -0.70 -7.70
CA ILE A 223 -3.60 0.07 -6.46
C ILE A 223 -2.24 0.60 -6.05
N PHE A 224 -1.17 -0.20 -6.14
CA PHE A 224 0.17 0.34 -5.96
C PHE A 224 0.64 1.03 -7.25
N PRO A 225 1.23 2.24 -7.19
CA PRO A 225 1.69 2.91 -8.39
C PRO A 225 2.90 2.18 -8.98
N SER A 226 3.06 2.24 -10.30
CA SER A 226 4.21 1.62 -10.96
C SER A 226 5.52 2.34 -10.63
N ALA A 227 6.65 1.66 -10.83
CA ALA A 227 7.97 2.26 -10.65
C ALA A 227 8.14 3.54 -11.48
N GLN A 228 7.58 3.56 -12.69
CA GLN A 228 7.58 4.75 -13.54
C GLN A 228 6.74 5.89 -12.95
N GLN A 229 5.60 5.59 -12.33
CA GLN A 229 4.75 6.60 -11.68
C GLN A 229 5.40 7.16 -10.42
N MET A 230 6.06 6.32 -9.61
CA MET A 230 6.73 6.75 -8.37
C MET A 230 8.07 7.46 -8.62
N LEU A 231 8.87 6.97 -9.56
CA LEU A 231 10.22 7.46 -9.82
C LEU A 231 10.27 8.51 -10.95
N GLY A 232 9.22 8.61 -11.76
CA GLY A 232 9.10 9.60 -12.82
C GLY A 232 10.27 9.56 -13.81
N PRO A 233 10.82 10.72 -14.23
CA PRO A 233 11.99 10.79 -15.12
C PRO A 233 13.23 10.07 -14.59
N ASN A 234 13.32 9.82 -13.28
CA ASN A 234 14.43 9.08 -12.67
C ASN A 234 14.36 7.58 -12.98
N TYR A 235 13.19 7.06 -13.37
CA TYR A 235 13.02 5.67 -13.79
C TYR A 235 13.83 5.34 -15.06
N GLN A 236 13.82 6.23 -16.06
CA GLN A 236 14.58 6.03 -17.31
C GLN A 236 16.09 6.08 -17.06
N ARG A 237 16.54 7.03 -16.23
CA ARG A 237 17.92 7.04 -15.74
C ARG A 237 18.23 5.74 -15.00
N ALA A 238 17.31 5.28 -14.16
CA ALA A 238 17.50 4.08 -13.39
C ALA A 238 17.73 2.84 -14.27
N LEU A 239 16.86 2.64 -15.26
CA LEU A 239 16.96 1.56 -16.24
C LEU A 239 18.25 1.63 -17.08
N ALA A 240 18.67 2.83 -17.49
CA ALA A 240 19.90 3.01 -18.25
C ALA A 240 21.16 2.59 -17.47
N TYR A 241 21.13 2.68 -16.14
CA TYR A 241 22.24 2.34 -15.26
C TYR A 241 22.19 0.93 -14.68
N THR A 242 21.02 0.28 -14.67
CA THR A 242 20.82 -1.08 -14.16
C THR A 242 20.68 -2.15 -15.25
N SER A 243 20.29 -1.78 -16.47
CA SER A 243 20.25 -2.73 -17.58
C SER A 243 21.65 -3.23 -17.94
N ALA A 244 21.77 -4.55 -18.06
CA ALA A 244 23.01 -5.25 -18.37
C ALA A 244 23.68 -4.79 -19.69
N GLY A 245 22.93 -4.13 -20.58
CA GLY A 245 23.42 -3.61 -21.87
C GLY A 245 24.28 -2.33 -21.79
N SER A 246 24.37 -1.66 -20.64
CA SER A 246 25.31 -0.54 -20.45
C SER A 246 26.77 -0.98 -20.28
N LEU A 247 27.04 -2.27 -20.05
CA LEU A 247 28.41 -2.80 -20.00
C LEU A 247 28.96 -3.11 -21.40
N THR A 248 28.15 -3.67 -22.30
CA THR A 248 28.59 -4.08 -23.64
C THR A 248 28.91 -2.89 -24.55
N SER A 249 28.24 -1.75 -24.32
CA SER A 249 28.48 -0.49 -25.02
C SER A 249 29.56 0.38 -24.38
N MET A 250 30.06 0.09 -23.17
CA MET A 250 31.21 0.79 -22.58
C MET A 250 32.54 0.08 -22.91
N ASN A 251 32.55 -1.26 -22.99
CA ASN A 251 33.75 -2.02 -23.38
C ASN A 251 34.12 -1.86 -24.87
N SER A 252 33.14 -1.58 -25.74
CA SER A 252 33.46 -1.30 -27.15
C SER A 252 34.16 0.05 -27.33
N TYR A 253 33.81 1.09 -26.56
CA TYR A 253 34.46 2.40 -26.66
C TYR A 253 35.84 2.45 -25.99
N ALA A 254 36.06 1.70 -24.91
CA ALA A 254 37.39 1.61 -24.27
C ALA A 254 38.42 0.87 -25.15
N ASN A 255 37.99 -0.11 -25.94
CA ASN A 255 38.89 -0.86 -26.82
C ASN A 255 39.18 -0.17 -28.16
N VAL A 256 38.29 0.69 -28.67
CA VAL A 256 38.59 1.45 -29.91
C VAL A 256 39.60 2.57 -29.65
N GLY A 257 39.54 3.23 -28.50
CA GLY A 257 40.51 4.29 -28.12
C GLY A 257 41.92 3.78 -27.88
N THR A 258 42.07 2.54 -27.40
CA THR A 258 43.39 1.92 -27.12
C THR A 258 44.04 1.33 -28.38
N LEU A 259 43.23 0.96 -29.39
CA LEU A 259 43.75 0.50 -30.69
C LEU A 259 44.16 1.67 -31.60
N LEU A 260 43.47 2.81 -31.55
CA LEU A 260 43.88 3.99 -32.33
C LEU A 260 45.18 4.62 -31.82
N SER A 261 45.52 4.44 -30.53
CA SER A 261 46.78 4.91 -29.93
C SER A 261 47.97 3.96 -30.14
N MET A 262 47.76 2.79 -30.76
CA MET A 262 48.84 1.89 -31.17
C MET A 262 49.21 2.05 -32.65
N PHE A 263 48.44 2.83 -33.41
CA PHE A 263 48.66 3.07 -34.85
C PHE A 263 48.98 4.55 -35.20
N PHE A 264 49.15 5.42 -34.20
CA PHE A 264 49.68 6.79 -34.33
C PHE A 264 50.67 7.11 -33.23
#